data_AF-A0AAW7Q769-F1
#
_entry.id   AF-A0AAW7Q769-F1
#
_cell.length_a   1.000
_cell.length_b   1.000
_cell.length_c   1.000
_cell.angle_alpha   90.00
_cell.angle_beta   90.00
_cell.angle_gamma   90.00
#
_symmetry.space_group_name_H-M   'P 1'
#
loop_
_entity.id
_entity.type
_entity.pdbx_description
1 polymer ?
#
loop_
_entity_poly.entity_id
_entity_poly.type
_entity_poly.pdbx_seq_one_letter_code
_entity_poly.pdbx_strand_id
1 'polypeptide(L)' 'MTQRDMAGYIGVTPVTLRNWRKEKPKLYEIVMKGFAFEEVVKKAQQNADELKALEEQFKNKK' A
#
# COMPACT_ATOMS: atom_id res chain seq x y z
N MET A 1 -0.46 -5.66 -1.61
CA MET A 1 0.69 -5.99 -2.47
C MET A 1 1.14 -7.42 -2.18
N THR A 2 1.62 -8.17 -3.17
CA THR A 2 2.20 -9.51 -2.91
C THR A 2 3.63 -9.38 -2.35
N GLN A 3 4.18 -10.45 -1.79
CA GLN A 3 5.58 -10.47 -1.34
C GLN A 3 6.57 -10.19 -2.47
N ARG A 4 6.24 -10.62 -3.70
CA ARG A 4 7.05 -10.33 -4.89
C ARG A 4 7.03 -8.84 -5.22
N ASP A 5 5.85 -8.21 -5.19
CA ASP A 5 5.72 -6.78 -5.47
C ASP A 5 6.46 -5.94 -4.43
N MET A 6 6.29 -6.27 -3.15
CA MET A 6 7.00 -5.59 -2.06
C MET A 6 8.52 -5.71 -2.21
N ALA A 7 9.01 -6.91 -2.52
CA ALA A 7 10.44 -7.15 -2.72
C ALA A 7 10.97 -6.39 -3.95
N GLY A 8 10.23 -6.39 -5.06
CA GLY A 8 10.57 -5.63 -6.27
C GLY A 8 10.60 -4.13 -6.02
N TYR A 9 9.64 -3.59 -5.26
CA TYR A 9 9.56 -2.17 -4.93
C TYR A 9 10.80 -1.67 -4.16
N ILE A 10 11.31 -2.46 -3.20
CA ILE A 10 12.51 -2.09 -2.42
C ILE A 10 13.82 -2.64 -3.01
N GLY A 11 13.79 -3.21 -4.21
CA GLY A 11 15.00 -3.68 -4.91
C GLY A 11 15.68 -4.90 -4.28
N VAL A 12 14.92 -5.81 -3.67
CA VAL A 12 15.46 -7.05 -3.08
C VAL A 12 14.79 -8.29 -3.66
N THR A 13 15.38 -9.47 -3.44
CA THR A 13 14.72 -10.73 -3.79
C THR A 13 13.59 -11.06 -2.80
N PRO A 14 12.53 -11.76 -3.22
CA PRO A 14 11.48 -12.22 -2.30
C PRO A 14 12.03 -13.10 -1.17
N VAL A 15 13.10 -13.85 -1.44
CA VAL A 15 13.79 -14.68 -0.44
C VAL A 15 14.48 -13.82 0.61
N THR A 16 15.16 -12.74 0.20
CA THR A 16 15.77 -11.76 1.11
C THR A 16 14.73 -11.16 2.05
N LEU A 17 13.61 -10.69 1.50
CA LEU A 17 12.52 -10.13 2.30
C LEU A 17 11.93 -11.17 3.28
N ARG A 18 11.82 -12.43 2.86
CA ARG A 18 11.38 -13.54 3.73
C ARG A 18 12.38 -13.80 4.87
N ASN A 19 13.68 -13.81 4.57
CA ASN A 19 14.73 -14.08 5.56
C ASN A 19 14.78 -13.00 6.63
N TRP A 20 14.48 -11.74 6.30
CA TRP A 20 14.40 -10.66 7.29
C TRP A 20 13.39 -10.94 8.41
N ARG A 21 12.32 -11.69 8.15
CA ARG A 21 11.36 -12.08 9.20
C ARG A 21 12.05 -12.85 10.34
N LYS A 22 13.10 -13.63 10.04
CA LYS A 22 13.86 -14.43 11.02
C LYS A 22 15.12 -13.70 11.48
N GLU A 23 15.90 -13.17 10.55
CA GLU A 23 17.25 -12.65 10.80
C GLU A 23 17.27 -11.19 11.22
N LYS A 24 16.26 -10.41 10.81
CA LYS A 24 16.16 -8.96 11.06
C LYS A 24 14.70 -8.57 11.35
N PRO A 25 14.06 -9.15 12.39
CA PRO A 25 12.61 -9.04 12.60
C PRO A 25 12.13 -7.60 12.73
N LYS A 26 12.94 -6.70 13.31
CA LYS A 26 12.62 -5.27 13.42
C LYS A 26 12.66 -4.52 12.09
N LEU A 27 13.62 -4.85 11.22
CA LEU A 27 13.64 -4.30 9.86
C LEU A 27 12.40 -4.77 9.09
N TYR A 28 12.09 -6.07 9.17
CA TYR A 28 10.90 -6.63 8.54
C TYR A 28 9.62 -5.93 9.03
N GLU A 29 9.48 -5.74 10.34
CA GLU A 29 8.34 -5.03 10.95
C GLU A 29 8.19 -3.60 10.41
N ILE A 30 9.28 -2.83 10.36
CA ILE A 30 9.27 -1.45 9.84
C ILE A 30 8.85 -1.43 8.38
N VAL A 31 9.43 -2.29 7.54
CA VAL A 31 9.13 -2.37 6.11
C VAL A 31 7.66 -2.75 5.89
N MET A 32 7.15 -3.76 6.60
CA MET A 32 5.74 -4.16 6.48
C MET A 32 4.77 -3.05 6.90
N LYS A 33 5.10 -2.29 7.96
CA LYS A 33 4.30 -1.14 8.38
C LYS A 33 4.29 -0.04 7.32
N GLY A 34 5.43 0.21 6.66
CA GLY A 34 5.51 1.15 5.53
C GLY A 34 4.54 0.79 4.41
N PHE A 35 4.54 -0.47 3.97
CA PHE A 35 3.61 -0.93 2.93
C PHE A 35 2.14 -0.86 3.36
N ALA A 36 1.83 -1.24 4.61
CA ALA A 36 0.47 -1.13 5.13
C ALA A 36 -0.01 0.33 5.16
N PHE A 37 0.87 1.26 5.51
CA PHE A 37 0.59 2.69 5.48
C PHE A 37 0.30 3.19 4.05
N GLU A 38 1.14 2.83 3.06
CA GLU A 38 0.91 3.18 1.66
C GLU A 38 -0.45 2.66 1.14
N GLU A 39 -0.84 1.44 1.49
CA GLU A 39 -2.15 0.89 1.12
C GLU A 39 -3.32 1.66 1.74
N VAL A 40 -3.19 2.07 3.00
CA VAL A 40 -4.22 2.87 3.68
C VAL A 40 -4.35 4.25 3.03
N VAL A 41 -3.23 4.92 2.74
CA VAL A 41 -3.22 6.22 2.05
C VAL A 41 -3.89 6.11 0.68
N LYS A 42 -3.55 5.07 -0.09
CA LYS A 42 -4.15 4.84 -1.41
C LYS A 42 -5.67 4.65 -1.32
N LYS A 43 -6.15 3.85 -0.37
CA LYS A 43 -7.60 3.64 -0.17
C LYS A 43 -8.30 4.92 0.24
N ALA A 44 -7.70 5.71 1.14
CA ALA A 44 -8.27 6.99 1.56
C ALA A 44 -8.42 7.95 0.36
N GLN A 45 -7.42 8.00 -0.52
CA GLN A 45 -7.48 8.81 -1.74
C GLN A 45 -8.57 8.32 -2.70
N GLN A 46 -8.64 7.00 -2.95
CA GLN A 46 -9.68 6.41 -3.80
C GLN A 46 -11.08 6.73 -3.28
N ASN A 47 -11.31 6.58 -1.97
CA ASN A 47 -12.59 6.94 -1.36
C ASN A 47 -12.90 8.44 -1.54
N ALA A 48 -11.92 9.32 -1.36
CA ALA A 48 -12.11 10.76 -1.55
C ALA A 48 -12.45 11.09 -3.01
N ASP A 49 -11.82 10.43 -3.98
CA ASP A 49 -12.07 10.62 -5.41
C ASP A 49 -13.46 10.09 -5.81
N GLU A 50 -13.87 8.93 -5.28
CA GLU A 50 -15.22 8.39 -5.46
C GLU A 50 -16.30 9.34 -4.91
N LEU A 51 -16.08 9.94 -3.74
CA LEU A 51 -17.00 10.93 -3.15
C LEU A 51 -17.11 12.19 -4.02
N LYS A 52 -16.00 12.69 -4.55
CA LYS A 52 -16.01 13.84 -5.49
C LYS A 52 -16.77 13.51 -6.76
N ALA A 53 -16.54 12.34 -7.35
CA ALA A 53 -17.24 11.91 -8.55
C ALA A 53 -18.76 11.79 -8.30
N LEU A 54 -19.18 11.33 -7.13
CA LEU A 54 -20.58 11.28 -6.74
C LEU A 54 -21.19 12.69 -6.62
N GLU A 55 -20.47 13.63 -6.00
CA GLU A 55 -20.90 15.03 -5.90
C GLU A 55 -21.10 15.67 -7.29
N GLU A 56 -20.18 15.43 -8.22
CA GLU A 56 -20.27 15.90 -9.61
C GLU A 56 -21.49 15.32 -10.34
N GLN A 57 -21.76 14.02 -10.16
CA GLN A 57 -22.96 13.39 -10.72
C GLN A 57 -24.26 14.04 -10.21
N PHE A 58 -24.29 14.46 -8.95
CA PHE A 58 -25.46 15.16 -8.39
C PHE A 58 -25.58 16.61 -8.90
N LYS A 59 -24.47 17.30 -9.16
CA LYS A 59 -24.46 18.64 -9.76
C LYS A 59 -24.94 18.63 -11.21
N ASN A 60 -24.55 17.62 -12.00
CA ASN A 60 -24.93 17.49 -13.40
C ASN A 60 -26.36 16.95 -13.64
N LYS A 61 -27.07 16.54 -12.58
CA LYS A 61 -28.49 16.12 -12.63
C LYS A 61 -29.47 17.27 -12.31
N LYS A 62 -28.98 18.50 -12.17
CA LYS A 62 -29.78 19.73 -12.16
C LYS A 62 -29.85 20.32 -13.56
#